data_AF-A0A485BV06-F1
#
_entry.id   AF-A0A485BV06-F1
#
_cell.length_a   1.000
_cell.length_b   1.000
_cell.length_c   1.000
_cell.angle_alpha   90.00
_cell.angle_beta   90.00
_cell.angle_gamma   90.00
#
_symmetry.space_group_name_H-M   'P 1'
#
loop_
_entity.id
_entity.type
_entity.pdbx_description
1 polymer ?
#
loop_
_entity_poly.entity_id
_entity_poly.type
_entity_poly.pdbx_seq_one_letter_code
_entity_poly.pdbx_strand_id
1 'polypeptide(L)'
;MRRKKESGGGAYRHLLTGVSYMLPMVVAGGLCIALSFAFGIKAFEVKGTLAAALMQIGGGSAFALMVPVLAGFIAFSIADRPGLTPGLIGGMLAVSGGSGFIGGIIAGFLAGYVAKLISTKLKLPPSMEALKPILIIPLVSSLIVGLAMIYLIGTPVAALLNWLTHWLQTMGTANAVLLGAILGAMMCTDMGRPGEQSGLRLWCGVC
;
A
#
# COMPACT_ATOMS: atom_id res chain seq x y z
N MET A 1 -18.58 -26.08 3.25
CA MET A 1 -18.96 -25.10 2.20
C MET A 1 -17.83 -24.98 1.17
N ARG A 2 -18.01 -25.56 -0.02
CA ARG A 2 -17.07 -25.49 -1.15
C ARG A 2 -17.03 -24.04 -1.69
N ARG A 3 -15.91 -23.31 -1.53
CA ARG A 3 -15.75 -22.01 -2.22
C ARG A 3 -15.49 -22.25 -3.71
N LYS A 4 -16.41 -21.73 -4.52
CA LYS A 4 -16.40 -21.69 -5.98
C LYS A 4 -15.08 -21.08 -6.48
N LYS A 5 -14.45 -21.77 -7.43
CA LYS A 5 -13.23 -21.36 -8.14
C LYS A 5 -13.66 -20.41 -9.26
N GLU A 6 -13.82 -19.12 -8.96
CA GLU A 6 -14.07 -18.08 -9.97
C GLU A 6 -12.73 -17.46 -10.39
N SER A 7 -12.26 -17.82 -11.59
CA SER A 7 -11.00 -17.32 -12.18
C SER A 7 -11.02 -15.82 -12.51
N GLY A 8 -12.13 -15.10 -12.31
CA GLY A 8 -12.23 -13.63 -12.38
C GLY A 8 -12.14 -12.91 -11.02
N GLY A 9 -12.16 -13.65 -9.90
CA GLY A 9 -12.14 -13.09 -8.53
C GLY A 9 -10.79 -13.21 -7.81
N GLY A 10 -9.72 -13.63 -8.50
CA GLY A 10 -8.39 -13.83 -7.90
C GLY A 10 -7.68 -12.51 -7.59
N ALA A 11 -7.46 -11.67 -8.61
CA ALA A 11 -6.74 -10.40 -8.47
C ALA A 11 -7.41 -9.45 -7.46
N TYR A 12 -8.74 -9.32 -7.51
CA TYR A 12 -9.49 -8.52 -6.55
C TYR A 12 -9.30 -9.02 -5.11
N ARG A 13 -9.28 -10.34 -4.89
CA ARG A 13 -9.02 -10.90 -3.56
C ARG A 13 -7.59 -10.65 -3.08
N HIS A 14 -6.61 -10.69 -3.98
CA HIS A 14 -5.22 -10.36 -3.67
C HIS A 14 -5.09 -8.89 -3.26
N LEU A 15 -5.76 -7.98 -3.99
CA LEU A 15 -5.85 -6.56 -3.65
C LEU A 15 -6.50 -6.33 -2.29
N LEU A 16 -7.67 -6.94 -2.05
CA LEU A 16 -8.38 -6.81 -0.79
C LEU A 16 -7.53 -7.31 0.39
N THR A 17 -6.78 -8.39 0.20
CA THR A 17 -5.86 -8.88 1.22
C THR A 17 -4.81 -7.83 1.56
N GLY A 18 -4.14 -7.24 0.56
CA GLY A 18 -3.19 -6.15 0.77
C GLY A 18 -3.80 -4.97 1.54
N VAL A 19 -4.97 -4.49 1.09
CA VAL A 19 -5.65 -3.34 1.70
C VAL A 19 -6.02 -3.64 3.16
N SER A 20 -6.56 -4.82 3.45
CA SER A 20 -6.93 -5.19 4.83
C SER A 20 -5.75 -5.18 5.79
N TYR A 21 -4.56 -5.64 5.36
CA TYR A 21 -3.35 -5.60 6.20
C TYR A 21 -2.71 -4.21 6.29
N MET A 22 -3.02 -3.32 5.34
CA MET A 22 -2.58 -1.93 5.36
C MET A 22 -3.40 -1.08 6.35
N LEU A 23 -4.70 -1.37 6.52
CA LEU A 23 -5.63 -0.56 7.33
C LEU A 23 -5.13 -0.31 8.77
N PRO A 24 -4.66 -1.32 9.54
CA PRO A 24 -4.16 -1.07 10.90
C PRO A 24 -2.99 -0.10 10.94
N MET A 25 -2.12 -0.10 9.92
CA MET A 25 -0.98 0.83 9.83
C MET A 25 -1.45 2.27 9.60
N VAL A 26 -2.46 2.46 8.75
CA VAL A 26 -3.04 3.79 8.50
C VAL A 26 -3.72 4.34 9.75
N VAL A 27 -4.48 3.49 10.46
CA VAL A 27 -5.15 3.90 11.70
C VAL A 27 -4.14 4.26 12.77
N ALA A 28 -3.14 3.41 13.02
CA ALA A 28 -2.09 3.69 13.99
C ALA A 28 -1.30 4.96 13.63
N GLY A 29 -0.91 5.10 12.36
CA GLY A 29 -0.17 6.27 11.87
C GLY A 29 -0.97 7.56 12.00
N GLY A 30 -2.23 7.55 11.58
CA GLY A 30 -3.11 8.72 11.63
C GLY A 30 -3.39 9.18 13.07
N LEU A 31 -3.63 8.24 13.98
CA LEU A 31 -3.83 8.57 15.40
C LEU A 31 -2.57 9.15 16.04
N CYS A 32 -1.38 8.62 15.73
CA CYS A 32 -0.12 9.19 16.21
C CYS A 32 0.11 10.62 15.70
N ILE A 33 -0.19 10.90 14.43
CA ILE A 33 -0.11 12.27 13.87
C ILE A 33 -1.12 13.20 14.55
N ALA A 34 -2.36 12.75 14.74
CA ALA A 34 -3.40 13.55 15.41
C ALA A 34 -2.98 13.91 16.85
N LEU A 35 -2.43 12.95 17.59
CA LEU A 35 -1.88 13.20 18.93
C LEU A 35 -0.69 14.15 18.90
N SER A 36 0.18 14.08 17.88
CA SER A 36 1.28 15.04 17.72
C SER A 36 0.76 16.48 17.60
N PHE A 37 -0.33 16.71 16.86
CA PHE A 37 -0.89 18.04 16.69
C PHE A 37 -1.64 18.56 17.93
N ALA A 38 -2.08 17.68 18.82
CA ALA A 38 -2.68 18.07 20.09
C ALA A 38 -1.69 18.85 20.99
N PHE A 39 -0.38 18.62 20.86
CA PHE A 39 0.66 19.37 21.57
C PHE A 39 1.00 20.72 20.89
N GLY A 40 0.38 21.03 19.76
CA GLY A 40 0.59 22.25 18.96
C GLY A 40 1.00 21.91 17.52
N ILE A 41 0.48 22.69 16.56
CA ILE A 41 0.66 22.42 15.12
C ILE A 41 2.14 22.37 14.73
N LYS A 42 3.02 23.15 15.36
CA LYS A 42 4.48 23.18 15.09
C LYS A 42 5.32 22.49 16.17
N ALA A 43 4.70 21.89 17.19
CA ALA A 43 5.43 21.30 18.31
C ALA A 43 6.33 20.13 17.87
N PHE A 44 6.01 19.49 16.74
CA PHE A 44 6.81 18.43 16.15
C PHE A 44 8.17 18.89 15.58
N GLU A 45 8.36 20.19 15.33
CA GLU A 45 9.62 20.74 14.78
C GLU A 45 10.75 20.75 15.82
N VAL A 46 10.39 20.77 17.11
CA VAL A 46 11.35 20.72 18.21
C VAL A 46 11.78 19.27 18.44
N LYS A 47 12.99 18.95 17.96
CA LYS A 47 13.60 17.61 18.11
C LYS A 47 13.70 17.22 19.59
N GLY A 48 13.35 15.97 19.90
CA GLY A 48 13.39 15.41 21.26
C GLY A 48 12.11 15.58 22.06
N THR A 49 11.10 16.29 21.54
CA THR A 49 9.79 16.38 22.18
C THR A 49 8.92 15.14 21.90
N LEU A 50 7.94 14.91 22.76
CA LEU A 50 6.94 13.86 22.56
C LEU A 50 6.15 14.07 21.25
N ALA A 51 5.85 15.33 20.89
CA ALA A 51 5.21 15.66 19.62
C ALA A 51 6.07 15.21 18.41
N ALA A 52 7.36 15.53 18.42
CA ALA A 52 8.28 15.09 17.36
C ALA A 52 8.38 13.55 17.29
N ALA A 53 8.40 12.86 18.44
CA ALA A 53 8.41 11.41 18.50
C ALA A 53 7.12 10.81 17.91
N LEU A 54 5.94 11.34 18.26
CA LEU A 54 4.66 10.93 17.71
C LEU A 54 4.58 11.14 16.20
N MET A 55 5.07 12.29 15.70
CA MET A 55 5.14 12.57 14.27
C MET A 55 6.09 11.60 13.54
N GLN A 56 7.23 11.26 14.14
CA GLN A 56 8.17 10.29 13.56
C GLN A 56 7.60 8.87 13.51
N ILE A 57 6.86 8.45 14.54
CA ILE A 57 6.17 7.16 14.58
C ILE A 57 5.08 7.11 13.50
N GLY A 58 4.20 8.12 13.48
CA GLY A 58 3.09 8.16 12.54
C GLY A 58 3.52 8.49 11.12
N GLY A 59 3.89 9.75 10.88
CA GLY A 59 4.21 10.25 9.53
C GLY A 59 5.52 9.69 8.98
N GLY A 60 6.56 9.60 9.80
CA GLY A 60 7.89 9.17 9.34
C GLY A 60 8.00 7.66 9.07
N SER A 61 7.32 6.84 9.88
CA SER A 61 7.50 5.38 9.86
C SER A 61 6.24 4.63 9.41
N ALA A 62 5.10 4.83 10.09
CA ALA A 62 3.88 4.08 9.79
C ALA A 62 3.33 4.37 8.39
N PHE A 63 3.29 5.65 7.98
CA PHE A 63 2.88 6.03 6.63
C PHE A 63 3.87 5.59 5.55
N ALA A 64 5.18 5.61 5.84
CA ALA A 64 6.20 5.11 4.91
C ALA A 64 6.05 3.60 4.64
N LEU A 65 5.63 2.82 5.64
CA LEU A 65 5.41 1.37 5.53
C LEU A 65 4.06 0.99 4.91
N MET A 66 3.13 1.92 4.75
CA MET A 66 1.78 1.66 4.23
C MET A 66 1.81 0.93 2.86
N VAL A 67 2.50 1.51 1.88
CA VAL A 67 2.61 0.94 0.52
C VAL A 67 3.46 -0.35 0.49
N PRO A 68 4.60 -0.44 1.19
CA PRO A 68 5.33 -1.70 1.35
C PRO A 68 4.48 -2.83 1.90
N VAL A 69 3.71 -2.57 2.96
CA VAL A 69 2.82 -3.55 3.59
C VAL A 69 1.76 -4.00 2.59
N LEU A 70 1.10 -3.05 1.90
CA LEU A 70 0.15 -3.36 0.84
C LEU A 70 0.77 -4.30 -0.22
N ALA A 71 1.91 -3.92 -0.79
CA ALA A 71 2.59 -4.67 -1.84
C ALA A 71 3.04 -6.05 -1.36
N GLY A 72 3.60 -6.13 -0.15
CA GLY A 72 4.01 -7.36 0.51
C GLY A 72 2.85 -8.33 0.72
N PHE A 73 1.70 -7.85 1.19
CA PHE A 73 0.54 -8.71 1.43
C PHE A 73 -0.23 -9.10 0.15
N ILE A 74 -0.18 -8.27 -0.90
CA ILE A 74 -0.61 -8.69 -2.25
C ILE A 74 0.27 -9.86 -2.72
N ALA A 75 1.59 -9.70 -2.66
CA ALA A 75 2.53 -10.74 -3.09
C ALA A 75 2.40 -12.02 -2.25
N PHE A 76 2.24 -11.87 -0.93
CA PHE A 76 1.99 -12.97 0.01
C PHE A 76 0.71 -13.74 -0.36
N SER A 77 -0.36 -13.05 -0.75
CA SER A 77 -1.60 -13.73 -1.12
C SER A 77 -1.49 -14.57 -2.41
N ILE A 78 -0.42 -14.38 -3.21
CA ILE A 78 -0.17 -15.09 -4.48
C ILE A 78 0.85 -16.22 -4.30
N ALA A 79 1.92 -15.98 -3.53
CA ALA A 79 3.09 -16.85 -3.41
C ALA A 79 3.45 -17.23 -1.97
N ASP A 80 2.56 -16.97 -1.00
CA ASP A 80 2.76 -17.20 0.43
C ASP A 80 4.01 -16.47 0.97
N ARG A 81 4.66 -17.04 1.99
CA ARG A 81 5.82 -16.43 2.68
C ARG A 81 6.96 -16.02 1.74
N PRO A 82 7.35 -16.80 0.70
CA PRO A 82 8.40 -16.40 -0.23
C PRO A 82 8.13 -15.11 -1.01
N GLY A 83 6.87 -14.73 -1.21
CA GLY A 83 6.48 -13.51 -1.92
C GLY A 83 6.53 -12.25 -1.06
N LEU A 84 6.59 -12.38 0.27
CA LEU A 84 6.48 -11.24 1.17
C LEU A 84 7.67 -10.26 1.02
N THR A 85 8.90 -10.77 1.09
CA THR A 85 10.13 -9.97 0.97
C THR A 85 10.23 -9.21 -0.35
N PRO A 86 10.10 -9.83 -1.54
CA PRO A 86 10.17 -9.08 -2.80
C PRO A 86 9.03 -8.05 -2.93
N GLY A 87 7.85 -8.34 -2.37
CA GLY A 87 6.72 -7.39 -2.36
C GLY A 87 7.00 -6.17 -1.48
N LEU A 88 7.55 -6.36 -0.28
CA LEU A 88 7.94 -5.27 0.62
C LEU A 88 9.03 -4.38 0.00
N ILE A 89 10.06 -4.99 -0.59
CA ILE A 89 11.16 -4.26 -1.25
C ILE A 89 10.62 -3.49 -2.47
N GLY A 90 9.83 -4.14 -3.32
CA GLY A 90 9.21 -3.49 -4.48
C GLY A 90 8.27 -2.34 -4.08
N GLY A 91 7.51 -2.50 -2.98
CA GLY A 91 6.68 -1.44 -2.43
C GLY A 91 7.47 -0.28 -1.83
N MET A 92 8.60 -0.53 -1.16
CA MET A 92 9.51 0.52 -0.71
C MET A 92 10.12 1.29 -1.89
N LEU A 93 10.52 0.58 -2.95
CA LEU A 93 11.01 1.21 -4.18
C LEU A 93 9.92 2.02 -4.87
N ALA A 94 8.65 1.61 -4.76
CA ALA A 94 7.55 2.38 -5.30
C ALA A 94 7.39 3.74 -4.59
N VAL A 95 7.57 3.77 -3.27
CA VAL A 95 7.53 4.99 -2.45
C VAL A 95 8.74 5.87 -2.72
N SER A 96 9.96 5.31 -2.63
CA SER A 96 11.19 6.09 -2.81
C SER A 96 11.41 6.56 -4.26
N GLY A 97 10.89 5.81 -5.24
CA GLY A 97 10.92 6.16 -6.66
C GLY A 97 9.79 7.07 -7.13
N GLY A 98 8.89 7.50 -6.24
CA GLY A 98 7.81 8.45 -6.57
C GLY A 98 6.61 7.88 -7.33
N SER A 99 6.56 6.56 -7.56
CA SER A 99 5.39 5.90 -8.16
C SER A 99 4.23 5.65 -7.17
N GLY A 100 4.49 5.82 -5.87
CA GLY A 100 3.50 5.82 -4.81
C GLY A 100 2.68 4.54 -4.71
N PHE A 101 1.40 4.69 -4.37
CA PHE A 101 0.47 3.57 -4.16
C PHE A 101 0.24 2.74 -5.44
N ILE A 102 0.18 3.39 -6.61
CA ILE A 102 -0.01 2.73 -7.91
C ILE A 102 1.17 1.81 -8.21
N GLY A 103 2.39 2.33 -8.04
CA GLY A 103 3.61 1.51 -8.17
C GLY A 103 3.64 0.37 -7.16
N GLY A 104 3.16 0.58 -5.94
CA GLY A 104 3.07 -0.47 -4.91
C GLY A 104 2.15 -1.62 -5.28
N ILE A 105 0.98 -1.34 -5.86
CA ILE A 105 0.07 -2.38 -6.36
C ILE A 105 0.75 -3.20 -7.47
N ILE A 106 1.35 -2.52 -8.45
CA ILE A 106 2.04 -3.18 -9.56
C ILE A 106 3.20 -4.04 -9.03
N ALA A 107 4.01 -3.48 -8.13
CA ALA A 107 5.12 -4.19 -7.49
C ALA A 107 4.66 -5.42 -6.70
N GLY A 108 3.54 -5.33 -5.98
CA GLY A 108 2.97 -6.44 -5.21
C GLY A 108 2.52 -7.60 -6.11
N PHE A 109 1.84 -7.31 -7.22
CA PHE A 109 1.49 -8.35 -8.19
C PHE A 109 2.71 -8.93 -8.89
N LEU A 110 3.63 -8.08 -9.34
CA LEU A 110 4.87 -8.51 -9.99
C LEU A 110 5.67 -9.44 -9.06
N ALA A 111 5.88 -9.04 -7.81
CA ALA A 111 6.58 -9.85 -6.82
C ALA A 111 5.90 -11.18 -6.53
N GLY A 112 4.56 -11.18 -6.38
CA GLY A 112 3.80 -12.41 -6.17
C GLY A 112 3.93 -13.39 -7.34
N TYR A 113 3.77 -12.92 -8.58
CA TYR A 113 3.88 -13.80 -9.74
C TYR A 113 5.32 -14.27 -10.01
N VAL A 114 6.31 -13.40 -9.83
CA VAL A 114 7.74 -13.77 -9.97
C VAL A 114 8.12 -14.81 -8.92
N ALA A 115 7.78 -14.61 -7.64
CA ALA A 115 8.06 -15.57 -6.58
C ALA A 115 7.37 -16.93 -6.83
N LYS A 116 6.11 -16.90 -7.29
CA LYS A 116 5.36 -18.12 -7.67
C LYS A 116 5.99 -18.86 -8.85
N LEU A 117 6.47 -18.13 -9.86
CA LEU A 117 7.13 -18.71 -11.03
C LEU A 117 8.44 -19.40 -10.63
N ILE A 118 9.27 -18.76 -9.80
CA ILE A 118 10.52 -19.35 -9.30
C ILE A 118 10.22 -20.58 -8.44
N SER A 119 9.21 -20.50 -7.57
CA SER A 119 8.80 -21.63 -6.73
C SER A 119 8.39 -22.86 -7.54
N THR A 120 7.66 -22.66 -8.64
CA THR A 120 7.14 -23.76 -9.48
C THR A 120 8.13 -24.30 -10.51
N LYS A 121 9.03 -23.46 -11.05
CA LYS A 121 9.98 -23.86 -12.10
C LYS A 121 11.30 -24.40 -11.55
N LEU A 122 11.73 -23.97 -10.36
CA LEU A 122 13.03 -24.36 -9.80
C LEU A 122 12.91 -25.72 -9.07
N LYS A 123 13.38 -26.81 -9.67
CA LYS A 123 13.48 -28.11 -8.99
C LYS A 123 14.86 -28.22 -8.33
N LEU A 124 14.90 -28.44 -7.02
CA LEU A 124 16.14 -28.59 -6.26
C LEU A 124 16.19 -30.00 -5.63
N PRO A 125 17.40 -30.56 -5.43
CA PRO A 125 17.54 -31.84 -4.74
C PRO A 125 17.10 -31.75 -3.27
N PRO A 126 16.74 -32.88 -2.63
CA PRO A 126 16.12 -32.91 -1.29
C PRO A 126 16.89 -32.19 -0.19
N SER A 127 18.23 -32.10 -0.31
CA SER A 127 19.10 -31.41 0.64
C SER A 127 18.96 -29.88 0.63
N MET A 128 18.36 -29.28 -0.40
CA MET A 128 18.24 -27.83 -0.57
C MET A 128 16.79 -27.31 -0.57
N GLU A 129 15.79 -28.18 -0.37
CA GLU A 129 14.38 -27.76 -0.40
C GLU A 129 14.01 -26.78 0.73
N ALA A 130 14.62 -26.91 1.91
CA ALA A 130 14.40 -26.00 3.03
C ALA A 130 14.99 -24.60 2.80
N LEU A 131 16.10 -24.50 2.05
CA LEU A 131 16.77 -23.23 1.77
C LEU A 131 16.03 -22.41 0.70
N LYS A 132 15.30 -23.11 -0.18
CA LYS A 132 14.62 -22.54 -1.34
C LYS A 132 13.62 -21.41 -0.99
N PRO A 133 12.63 -21.57 -0.08
CA PRO A 133 11.68 -20.52 0.26
C PRO A 133 12.24 -19.41 1.16
N ILE A 134 13.35 -19.66 1.84
CA ILE A 134 13.92 -18.73 2.83
C ILE A 134 14.95 -17.81 2.18
N LEU A 135 15.80 -18.34 1.30
CA LEU A 135 16.92 -17.59 0.73
C LEU A 135 16.80 -17.42 -0.78
N ILE A 136 16.64 -18.50 -1.53
CA ILE A 136 16.77 -18.47 -2.99
C ILE A 136 15.62 -17.71 -3.63
N ILE A 137 14.37 -18.03 -3.27
CA ILE A 137 13.19 -17.36 -3.84
C ILE A 137 13.20 -15.87 -3.46
N PRO A 138 13.31 -15.47 -2.17
CA PRO A 138 13.30 -14.06 -1.80
C PRO A 138 14.43 -13.25 -2.45
N LEU A 139 15.63 -13.81 -2.58
CA LEU A 139 16.77 -13.13 -3.20
C LEU A 139 16.55 -12.90 -4.70
N VAL A 140 16.23 -13.96 -5.45
CA VAL A 140 16.08 -13.86 -6.91
C VAL A 140 14.86 -13.04 -7.27
N SER A 141 13.75 -13.22 -6.56
CA SER A 141 12.53 -12.43 -6.80
C SER A 141 12.72 -10.96 -6.47
N SER A 142 13.39 -10.61 -5.36
CA SER A 142 13.63 -9.21 -5.00
C SER A 142 14.58 -8.53 -5.97
N LEU A 143 15.58 -9.25 -6.50
CA LEU A 143 16.46 -8.73 -7.55
C LEU A 143 15.68 -8.44 -8.84
N ILE A 144 14.86 -9.39 -9.31
CA ILE A 144 14.07 -9.22 -10.53
C ILE A 144 13.08 -8.05 -10.38
N VAL A 145 12.31 -8.04 -9.28
CA VAL A 145 11.30 -7.01 -9.01
C VAL A 145 11.97 -5.64 -8.81
N GLY A 146 13.07 -5.58 -8.07
CA GLY A 146 13.78 -4.34 -7.80
C GLY A 146 14.36 -3.73 -9.08
N LEU A 147 15.02 -4.54 -9.92
CA LEU A 147 15.53 -4.08 -11.21
C LEU A 147 14.40 -3.66 -12.15
N ALA A 148 13.29 -4.41 -12.19
CA ALA A 148 12.12 -4.03 -12.99
C ALA A 148 11.51 -2.69 -12.51
N MET A 149 11.42 -2.47 -11.21
CA MET A 149 10.91 -1.22 -10.65
C MET A 149 11.84 -0.04 -10.93
N ILE A 150 13.16 -0.22 -10.83
CA ILE A 150 14.12 0.87 -11.06
C ILE A 150 14.18 1.26 -12.54
N TYR A 151 14.28 0.27 -13.45
CA TYR A 151 14.59 0.55 -14.86
C TYR A 151 13.36 0.61 -15.78
N LEU A 152 12.31 -0.16 -15.51
CA LEU A 152 11.22 -0.35 -16.46
C LEU A 152 9.90 0.28 -16.00
N ILE A 153 9.54 0.13 -14.73
CA ILE A 153 8.18 0.40 -14.24
C ILE A 153 8.09 1.69 -13.43
N GLY A 154 9.04 1.95 -12.54
CA GLY A 154 8.96 3.06 -11.59
C GLY A 154 8.88 4.42 -12.27
N THR A 155 9.73 4.67 -13.26
CA THR A 155 9.79 5.95 -13.98
C THR A 155 8.52 6.28 -14.77
N PRO A 156 7.93 5.40 -15.62
CA PRO A 156 6.69 5.74 -16.31
C PRO A 156 5.49 5.85 -15.37
N VAL A 157 5.43 5.05 -14.29
CA VAL A 157 4.33 5.12 -13.32
C VAL A 157 4.44 6.40 -12.48
N ALA A 158 5.64 6.82 -12.09
CA ALA A 158 5.86 8.09 -11.41
C ALA A 158 5.52 9.28 -12.32
N ALA A 159 5.87 9.22 -13.61
CA ALA A 159 5.48 10.25 -14.58
C ALA A 159 3.96 10.36 -14.72
N LEU A 160 3.25 9.22 -14.78
CA LEU A 160 1.79 9.19 -14.78
C LEU A 160 1.20 9.79 -13.49
N LEU A 161 1.76 9.45 -12.33
CA LEU A 161 1.31 10.01 -11.05
C LEU A 161 1.51 11.53 -11.01
N ASN A 162 2.68 12.00 -11.41
CA ASN A 162 2.98 13.43 -11.47
C ASN A 162 2.07 14.17 -12.47
N TRP A 163 1.78 13.56 -13.62
CA TRP A 163 0.83 14.13 -14.59
C TRP A 163 -0.58 14.24 -14.00
N LEU A 164 -1.07 13.20 -13.32
CA LEU A 164 -2.36 13.23 -12.62
C LEU A 164 -2.39 14.31 -11.53
N THR A 165 -1.34 14.40 -10.72
CA THR A 165 -1.24 15.42 -9.66
C THR A 165 -1.19 16.83 -10.24
N HIS A 166 -0.43 17.04 -11.31
CA HIS A 166 -0.36 18.33 -11.98
C HIS A 166 -1.72 18.71 -12.57
N TRP A 167 -2.39 17.76 -13.22
CA TRP A 167 -3.72 17.98 -13.76
C TRP A 167 -4.71 18.41 -12.67
N LEU A 168 -4.73 17.72 -11.53
CA LEU A 168 -5.56 18.08 -10.38
C LEU A 168 -5.23 19.47 -9.82
N GLN A 169 -3.94 19.84 -9.77
CA GLN A 169 -3.51 21.17 -9.31
C GLN A 169 -3.87 22.29 -10.28
N THR A 170 -3.95 21.99 -11.59
CA THR A 170 -4.36 22.95 -12.62
C THR A 170 -5.88 23.14 -12.71
N MET A 171 -6.67 22.30 -12.02
CA MET A 171 -8.11 22.54 -11.88
C MET A 171 -8.32 23.77 -10.98
N GLY A 172 -8.88 24.85 -11.54
CA GLY A 172 -9.19 26.07 -10.79
C GLY A 172 -10.07 25.81 -9.55
N THR A 173 -10.02 26.72 -8.58
CA THR A 173 -10.64 26.57 -7.24
C THR A 173 -12.12 26.18 -7.29
N ALA A 174 -12.90 26.70 -8.24
CA ALA A 174 -14.31 26.34 -8.41
C ALA A 174 -14.54 24.85 -8.76
N ASN A 175 -13.68 24.27 -9.61
CA ASN A 175 -13.78 22.87 -10.01
C ASN A 175 -13.22 21.93 -8.93
N ALA A 176 -12.20 22.36 -8.18
CA ALA A 176 -11.65 21.61 -7.05
C ALA A 176 -12.68 21.44 -5.92
N VAL A 177 -13.49 22.47 -5.63
CA VAL A 177 -14.58 22.40 -4.64
C VAL A 177 -15.66 21.43 -5.09
N LEU A 178 -16.09 21.48 -6.35
CA LEU A 178 -17.07 20.55 -6.89
C LEU A 178 -16.56 19.10 -6.87
N LEU A 179 -15.30 18.88 -7.26
CA LEU A 179 -14.69 17.55 -7.25
C LEU A 179 -14.55 17.01 -5.82
N GLY A 180 -14.12 17.85 -4.88
CA GLY A 180 -14.05 17.50 -3.45
C GLY A 180 -15.42 17.15 -2.87
N ALA A 181 -16.47 17.90 -3.23
CA ALA A 181 -17.84 17.62 -2.82
C ALA A 181 -18.35 16.28 -3.38
N ILE A 182 -18.08 15.98 -4.65
CA ILE A 182 -18.46 14.70 -5.27
C ILE A 182 -17.72 13.53 -4.63
N LEU A 183 -16.40 13.65 -4.44
CA LEU A 183 -15.59 12.59 -3.82
C LEU A 183 -15.99 12.34 -2.36
N GLY A 184 -16.24 13.41 -1.60
CA GLY A 184 -16.77 13.32 -0.24
C GLY A 184 -18.15 12.64 -0.21
N ALA A 185 -19.05 13.02 -1.12
CA ALA A 185 -20.37 12.41 -1.24
C ALA A 185 -20.27 10.90 -1.56
N MET A 186 -19.39 10.50 -2.49
CA MET A 186 -19.18 9.08 -2.83
C MET A 186 -18.68 8.27 -1.63
N MET A 187 -17.73 8.80 -0.86
CA MET A 187 -17.23 8.14 0.36
C MET A 187 -18.33 8.00 1.43
N CYS A 188 -19.15 9.03 1.63
CA CYS A 188 -20.28 8.97 2.56
C CYS A 188 -21.36 7.95 2.13
N THR A 189 -21.63 7.84 0.83
CA THR A 189 -22.60 6.87 0.32
C THR A 189 -22.11 5.42 0.38
N ASP A 190 -20.80 5.17 0.19
CA ASP A 190 -20.21 3.82 0.18
C ASP A 190 -20.20 3.18 1.58
N MET A 191 -20.02 3.98 2.63
CA MET A 191 -20.09 3.54 4.03
C MET A 191 -21.54 3.40 4.57
N GLY A 192 -22.56 3.76 3.79
CA GLY A 192 -23.96 3.91 4.23
C GLY A 192 -24.88 2.69 4.04
N ARG A 193 -24.36 1.46 4.02
CA ARG A 193 -25.20 0.27 3.80
C ARG A 193 -26.12 -0.01 5.03
N PRO A 194 -27.38 -0.48 4.83
CA PRO A 194 -28.33 -0.70 5.93
C PRO A 194 -27.83 -1.81 6.87
N GLY A 195 -27.21 -1.41 7.99
CA GLY A 195 -26.64 -2.29 9.01
C GLY A 195 -25.69 -1.59 10.00
N GLU A 196 -25.13 -0.42 9.66
CA GLU A 196 -24.08 0.25 10.44
C GLU A 196 -24.43 1.70 10.84
N GLN A 197 -25.70 1.93 11.21
CA GLN A 197 -26.31 3.26 11.39
C GLN A 197 -25.79 4.13 12.55
N SER A 198 -24.82 3.68 13.35
CA SER A 198 -24.25 4.50 14.43
C SER A 198 -23.20 5.52 13.96
N GLY A 199 -22.56 5.33 12.80
CA GLY A 199 -21.50 6.21 12.29
C GLY A 199 -21.97 7.39 11.43
N LEU A 200 -23.14 7.29 10.81
CA LEU A 200 -23.61 8.23 9.78
C LEU A 200 -23.88 9.65 10.33
N ARG A 201 -24.27 9.78 11.61
CA ARG A 201 -24.51 11.10 12.23
C ARG A 201 -23.25 11.84 12.64
N LEU A 202 -22.14 11.15 12.89
CA LEU A 202 -20.90 11.82 13.29
C LEU A 202 -20.09 12.33 12.10
N TRP A 203 -20.11 11.61 10.97
CA TRP A 203 -19.31 11.94 9.79
C TRP A 203 -19.98 12.94 8.83
N CYS A 204 -21.30 12.92 8.72
CA CYS A 204 -22.02 13.90 7.88
C CYS A 204 -22.01 15.32 8.48
N GLY A 205 -21.63 15.48 9.76
CA GLY A 205 -21.44 16.78 10.42
C GLY A 205 -20.02 17.36 10.31
N VAL A 206 -19.09 16.63 9.65
CA VAL A 206 -17.70 17.05 9.43
C VAL A 206 -17.40 17.36 7.95
N CYS A 207 -18.36 17.08 7.05
CA CYS A 207 -18.40 17.68 5.71
C CYS A 207 -18.96 19.10 5.79
#